data_AF-U6G8X5-F1
#
_entry.id   AF-U6G8X5-F1
#
_cell.length_a   1.000
_cell.length_b   1.000
_cell.length_c   1.000
_cell.angle_alpha   90.00
_cell.angle_beta   90.00
_cell.angle_gamma   90.00
#
_symmetry.space_group_name_H-M   'P 1'
#
loop_
_entity.id
_entity.type
_entity.pdbx_description
1 polymer ?
#
loop_
_entity_poly.entity_id
_entity_poly.type
_entity_poly.pdbx_seq_one_letter_code
_entity_poly.pdbx_strand_id
1 'polypeptide(L)'
;MFVCCSGVCWEEEWKESHDGTRESRKRRELPNGVFEETVGIRRTTGGDSQQLEEFSNRVERTYSEGRVMECTDSWTRPLDGSGSASGSQRRETQTFDEGKLAAVEVSHEVWTDTGDEFNSDMWTEETLLQHQGGRAVAIQKNRWGRKKGNRRTDGMEWGERWEETEGMQDAPQQQQQQQQQQQQQHFRIRILLPGGEVSTQQVLVLQQQRMQVKRRFDDKWWIESHGNSWGHKEGFEEDGTRLQERWEHSDRDITSWFEERFGVCNNKEDKWAVKKGGNENGEWKESWTENPKEKAAEKSGWNKQGDAWEERWREKFDGDTKTETWAEKKGSNAQGLLVEVLGVGVIEEQEVM
;
A
#
# COMPACT_ATOMS: atom_id res chain seq x y z
N MET A 1 7.76 25.96 31.71
CA MET A 1 7.25 27.37 31.68
C MET A 1 5.79 27.29 31.25
N PHE A 2 4.86 27.96 31.93
CA PHE A 2 3.44 27.92 31.53
C PHE A 2 3.19 28.97 30.44
N VAL A 3 2.82 28.53 29.24
CA VAL A 3 2.42 29.42 28.14
C VAL A 3 0.91 29.25 27.94
N CYS A 4 0.14 30.26 28.33
CA CYS A 4 -1.30 30.28 28.14
C CYS A 4 -1.64 31.12 26.91
N CYS A 5 -2.11 30.47 25.85
CA CYS A 5 -2.76 31.14 24.72
C CYS A 5 -4.14 30.50 24.49
N SER A 6 -5.20 31.31 24.41
CA SER A 6 -6.55 30.88 23.99
C SER A 6 -7.30 29.83 24.84
N GLY A 7 -7.12 29.82 26.16
CA GLY A 7 -7.88 28.89 27.05
C GLY A 7 -7.42 27.43 26.97
N VAL A 8 -6.29 27.21 26.31
CA VAL A 8 -5.59 25.93 26.24
C VAL A 8 -4.26 26.11 26.97
N CYS A 9 -4.03 25.34 28.03
CA CYS A 9 -2.75 25.28 28.70
C CYS A 9 -1.89 24.17 28.10
N TRP A 10 -0.59 24.45 27.99
CA TRP A 10 0.45 23.46 27.72
C TRP A 10 1.44 23.48 28.88
N GLU A 11 1.84 22.30 29.33
CA GLU A 11 2.95 22.12 30.25
C GLU A 11 4.14 21.63 29.45
N GLU A 12 5.25 22.36 29.50
CA GLU A 12 6.49 21.98 28.84
C GLU A 12 7.63 21.93 29.86
N GLU A 13 8.26 20.76 29.92
CA GLU A 13 9.44 20.46 30.72
C GLU A 13 10.63 20.23 29.79
N TRP A 14 11.74 20.90 30.07
CA TRP A 14 13.00 20.73 29.35
C TRP A 14 14.04 20.10 30.25
N LYS A 15 14.81 19.15 29.72
CA LYS A 15 15.93 18.51 30.39
C LYS A 15 17.13 18.49 29.45
N GLU A 16 18.26 19.01 29.92
CA GLU A 16 19.55 18.90 29.23
C GLU A 16 20.45 17.96 30.06
N SER A 17 20.95 16.92 29.42
CA SER A 17 21.85 15.93 30.05
C SER A 17 23.32 16.33 29.87
N HIS A 18 24.21 15.77 30.68
CA HIS A 18 25.65 16.06 30.61
C HIS A 18 26.30 15.70 29.27
N ASP A 19 25.70 14.79 28.50
CA ASP A 19 26.15 14.40 27.16
C ASP A 19 25.63 15.33 26.05
N GLY A 20 24.95 16.43 26.40
CA GLY A 20 24.36 17.38 25.45
C GLY A 20 23.02 16.96 24.87
N THR A 21 22.44 15.83 25.32
CA THR A 21 21.08 15.43 24.97
C THR A 21 20.08 16.44 25.51
N ARG A 22 19.21 16.95 24.64
CA ARG A 22 18.11 17.84 24.99
C ARG A 22 16.79 17.12 24.79
N GLU A 23 16.01 17.05 25.86
CA GLU A 23 14.68 16.44 25.87
C GLU A 23 13.65 17.48 26.26
N SER A 24 12.54 17.53 25.53
CA SER A 24 11.35 18.33 25.81
C SER A 24 10.17 17.41 25.97
N ARG A 25 9.47 17.51 27.09
CA ARG A 25 8.18 16.84 27.30
C ARG A 25 7.08 17.89 27.35
N LYS A 26 6.13 17.79 26.43
CA LYS A 26 4.95 18.64 26.30
C LYS A 26 3.72 17.83 26.65
N ARG A 27 2.89 18.35 27.55
CA ARG A 27 1.60 17.77 27.89
C ARG A 27 0.49 18.79 27.71
N ARG A 28 -0.65 18.31 27.20
CA ARG A 28 -1.88 19.09 27.09
C ARG A 28 -3.10 18.23 27.37
N GLU A 29 -4.00 18.79 28.16
CA GLU A 29 -5.36 18.29 28.30
C GLU A 29 -6.25 18.89 27.21
N LEU A 30 -6.99 18.02 26.52
CA LEU A 30 -8.00 18.37 25.54
C LEU A 30 -9.37 18.08 26.15
N PRO A 31 -10.45 18.77 25.73
CA PRO A 31 -11.81 18.45 26.18
C PRO A 31 -12.20 16.97 25.99
N ASN A 32 -11.56 16.30 25.02
CA ASN A 32 -11.82 14.94 24.63
C ASN A 32 -10.59 14.03 24.73
N GLY A 33 -9.57 14.38 25.51
CA GLY A 33 -8.36 13.56 25.53
C GLY A 33 -7.16 14.13 26.27
N VAL A 34 -6.08 13.35 26.27
CA VAL A 34 -4.75 13.79 26.70
C VAL A 34 -3.80 13.67 25.52
N PHE A 35 -2.97 14.69 25.34
CA PHE A 35 -1.89 14.73 24.38
C PHE A 35 -0.58 14.86 25.14
N GLU A 36 0.35 13.96 24.86
CA GLU A 36 1.72 14.02 25.36
C GLU A 36 2.69 13.89 24.19
N GLU A 37 3.68 14.77 24.12
CA GLU A 37 4.74 14.75 23.11
C GLU A 37 6.09 14.83 23.82
N THR A 38 6.97 13.88 23.54
CA THR A 38 8.35 13.86 24.03
C THR A 38 9.29 13.97 22.84
N VAL A 39 10.10 15.02 22.79
CA VAL A 39 11.08 15.27 21.73
C VAL A 39 12.48 15.24 22.32
N GLY A 40 13.37 14.44 21.74
CA GLY A 40 14.76 14.32 22.11
C GLY A 40 15.67 14.61 20.92
N ILE A 41 16.72 15.39 21.16
CA ILE A 41 17.83 15.57 20.23
C ILE A 41 19.11 15.23 20.98
N ARG A 42 19.89 14.29 20.44
CA ARG A 42 21.17 13.87 21.00
C ARG A 42 22.26 14.04 19.97
N ARG A 43 23.42 14.53 20.41
CA ARG A 43 24.63 14.61 19.60
C ARG A 43 25.62 13.60 20.13
N THR A 44 25.94 12.60 19.32
CA THR A 44 26.93 11.58 19.69
C THR A 44 28.22 11.81 18.88
N THR A 45 29.36 11.70 19.56
CA THR A 45 30.66 11.60 18.87
C THR A 45 30.86 10.12 18.55
N GLY A 46 30.65 9.74 17.29
CA GLY A 46 31.02 8.42 16.81
C GLY A 46 32.53 8.25 16.88
N GLY A 47 33.00 7.04 17.20
CA GLY A 47 34.41 6.68 17.00
C GLY A 47 34.80 6.98 15.55
N ASP A 48 36.01 7.51 15.34
CA ASP A 48 36.57 7.95 14.06
C ASP A 48 36.11 9.32 13.51
N SER A 49 35.76 10.26 14.41
CA SER A 49 35.56 11.70 14.12
C SER A 49 34.24 12.09 13.48
N GLN A 50 33.32 11.14 13.23
CA GLN A 50 32.00 11.46 12.69
C GLN A 50 31.04 11.85 13.81
N GLN A 51 30.55 13.09 13.79
CA GLN A 51 29.52 13.56 14.70
C GLN A 51 28.15 13.19 14.14
N LEU A 52 27.31 12.56 14.95
CA LEU A 52 25.94 12.19 14.58
C LEU A 52 24.94 13.05 15.35
N GLU A 53 23.86 13.40 14.66
CA GLU A 53 22.65 13.97 15.24
C GLU A 53 21.56 12.90 15.23
N GLU A 54 21.12 12.52 16.42
CA GLU A 54 20.02 11.60 16.67
C GLU A 54 18.80 12.40 17.10
N PHE A 55 17.67 12.15 16.47
CA PHE A 55 16.37 12.72 16.83
C PHE A 55 15.43 11.60 17.22
N SER A 56 14.59 11.86 18.22
CA SER A 56 13.46 11.01 18.59
C SER A 56 12.27 11.88 18.97
N ASN A 57 11.09 11.58 18.45
CA ASN A 57 9.82 12.14 18.86
C ASN A 57 8.89 10.98 19.23
N ARG A 58 8.21 11.07 20.38
CA ARG A 58 7.12 10.20 20.75
C ARG A 58 5.89 11.04 21.06
N VAL A 59 4.81 10.80 20.34
CA VAL A 59 3.50 11.42 20.56
C VAL A 59 2.51 10.37 21.02
N GLU A 60 1.87 10.60 22.15
CA GLU A 60 0.76 9.80 22.64
C GLU A 60 -0.52 10.63 22.65
N ARG A 61 -1.60 10.04 22.15
CA ARG A 61 -2.89 10.72 22.08
C ARG A 61 -4.03 9.77 22.40
N THR A 62 -4.77 10.10 23.44
CA THR A 62 -6.00 9.40 23.83
C THR A 62 -7.20 10.22 23.40
N TYR A 63 -8.15 9.61 22.70
CA TYR A 63 -9.41 10.23 22.29
C TYR A 63 -10.58 9.63 23.08
N SER A 64 -11.57 10.47 23.40
CA SER A 64 -12.79 10.05 24.11
C SER A 64 -13.64 9.04 23.34
N GLU A 65 -13.44 8.93 22.02
CA GLU A 65 -14.16 8.01 21.12
C GLU A 65 -13.62 6.57 21.16
N GLY A 66 -12.90 6.19 22.23
CA GLY A 66 -12.33 4.85 22.35
C GLY A 66 -11.22 4.60 21.34
N ARG A 67 -10.42 5.62 21.00
CA ARG A 67 -9.21 5.44 20.17
C ARG A 67 -8.01 5.94 20.93
N VAL A 68 -6.93 5.18 20.87
CA VAL A 68 -5.63 5.61 21.41
C VAL A 68 -4.58 5.45 20.34
N MET A 69 -3.70 6.44 20.23
CA MET A 69 -2.66 6.51 19.22
C MET A 69 -1.31 6.79 19.87
N GLU A 70 -0.32 5.99 19.51
CA GLU A 70 1.10 6.25 19.81
C GLU A 70 1.84 6.39 18.49
N CYS A 71 2.53 7.51 18.29
CA CYS A 71 3.44 7.72 17.18
C CYS A 71 4.86 7.84 17.73
N THR A 72 5.81 7.12 17.19
CA THR A 72 7.24 7.29 17.45
C THR A 72 7.91 7.60 16.12
N ASP A 73 8.76 8.62 16.09
CA ASP A 73 9.59 8.97 14.94
C ASP A 73 11.02 9.09 15.44
N SER A 74 11.97 8.52 14.73
CA SER A 74 13.37 8.64 15.08
C SER A 74 14.22 8.65 13.83
N TRP A 75 15.26 9.47 13.81
CA TRP A 75 16.22 9.47 12.73
C TRP A 75 17.62 9.76 13.24
N THR A 76 18.61 9.37 12.44
CA THR A 76 20.01 9.63 12.66
C THR A 76 20.63 10.13 11.37
N ARG A 77 21.43 11.19 11.46
CA ARG A 77 22.19 11.71 10.32
C ARG A 77 23.54 12.27 10.78
N PRO A 78 24.54 12.35 9.90
CA PRO A 78 25.78 13.04 10.22
C PRO A 78 25.55 14.55 10.36
N LEU A 79 26.19 15.16 11.35
CA LEU A 79 25.98 16.56 11.72
C LEU A 79 26.47 17.53 10.64
N ASP A 80 27.48 17.13 9.88
CA ASP A 80 28.01 17.89 8.74
C ASP A 80 27.15 17.74 7.47
N GLY A 81 26.09 16.94 7.51
CA GLY A 81 25.23 16.63 6.38
C GLY A 81 25.86 15.72 5.33
N SER A 82 27.06 15.17 5.60
CA SER A 82 27.71 14.19 4.72
C SER A 82 27.18 12.80 4.99
N GLY A 83 27.27 11.88 4.01
CA GLY A 83 26.95 10.47 4.21
C GLY A 83 25.46 10.14 4.38
N SER A 84 25.19 8.97 4.97
CA SER A 84 23.85 8.41 4.99
C SER A 84 23.04 8.84 6.21
N ALA A 85 21.80 9.27 5.98
CA ALA A 85 20.77 9.38 7.00
C ALA A 85 19.90 8.13 7.03
N SER A 86 19.33 7.81 8.19
CA SER A 86 18.31 6.77 8.32
C SER A 86 17.29 7.17 9.37
N GLY A 87 16.11 6.58 9.29
CA GLY A 87 15.10 6.79 10.30
C GLY A 87 14.02 5.74 10.28
N SER A 88 13.15 5.82 11.27
CA SER A 88 11.99 4.97 11.42
C SER A 88 10.83 5.73 12.02
N GLN A 89 9.65 5.52 11.46
CA GLN A 89 8.40 6.00 12.00
C GLN A 89 7.53 4.80 12.38
N ARG A 90 7.03 4.78 13.61
CA ARG A 90 6.06 3.81 14.09
C ARG A 90 4.78 4.52 14.48
N ARG A 91 3.63 3.99 14.09
CA ARG A 91 2.33 4.43 14.56
C ARG A 91 1.53 3.22 14.99
N GLU A 92 1.01 3.25 16.21
CA GLU A 92 0.10 2.26 16.75
C GLU A 92 -1.23 2.93 17.07
N THR A 93 -2.30 2.45 16.47
CA THR A 93 -3.68 2.88 16.72
C THR A 93 -4.44 1.73 17.35
N GLN A 94 -4.97 1.94 18.55
CA GLN A 94 -5.84 1.01 19.26
C GLN A 94 -7.26 1.52 19.20
N THR A 95 -8.18 0.67 18.76
CA THR A 95 -9.61 0.97 18.68
C THR A 95 -10.36 0.13 19.70
N PHE A 96 -11.17 0.78 20.51
CA PHE A 96 -11.99 0.18 21.55
C PHE A 96 -13.46 0.29 21.14
N ASP A 97 -14.20 -0.80 21.34
CA ASP A 97 -15.65 -0.88 21.20
C ASP A 97 -16.25 -1.29 22.55
N GLU A 98 -17.21 -0.52 23.04
CA GLU A 98 -17.81 -0.69 24.38
C GLU A 98 -16.78 -0.85 25.52
N GLY A 99 -15.66 -0.12 25.43
CA GLY A 99 -14.56 -0.17 26.41
C GLY A 99 -13.66 -1.42 26.30
N LYS A 100 -13.85 -2.25 25.27
CA LYS A 100 -13.03 -3.44 25.00
C LYS A 100 -12.20 -3.21 23.74
N LEU A 101 -10.94 -3.66 23.76
CA LEU A 101 -10.05 -3.53 22.60
C LEU A 101 -10.58 -4.36 21.42
N ALA A 102 -10.99 -3.70 20.35
CA ALA A 102 -11.60 -4.30 19.16
C ALA A 102 -10.61 -4.46 18.01
N ALA A 103 -9.67 -3.52 17.85
CA ALA A 103 -8.64 -3.59 16.82
C ALA A 103 -7.33 -2.93 17.26
N VAL A 104 -6.22 -3.44 16.74
CA VAL A 104 -4.88 -2.83 16.86
C VAL A 104 -4.29 -2.71 15.46
N GLU A 105 -3.97 -1.50 15.04
CA GLU A 105 -3.28 -1.20 13.79
C GLU A 105 -1.87 -0.68 14.12
N VAL A 106 -0.83 -1.32 13.59
CA VAL A 106 0.56 -0.91 13.74
C VAL A 106 1.15 -0.66 12.37
N SER A 107 1.37 0.62 12.04
CA SER A 107 2.17 1.04 10.90
C SER A 107 3.62 1.26 11.31
N HIS A 108 4.56 0.85 10.49
CA HIS A 108 5.97 1.07 10.68
C HIS A 108 6.62 1.37 9.34
N GLU A 109 7.43 2.41 9.29
CA GLU A 109 8.25 2.79 8.15
C GLU A 109 9.70 2.84 8.62
N VAL A 110 10.61 2.27 7.82
CA VAL A 110 12.06 2.44 7.97
C VAL A 110 12.58 3.01 6.67
N TRP A 111 13.43 4.03 6.74
CA TRP A 111 14.00 4.65 5.56
C TRP A 111 15.50 4.88 5.72
N THR A 112 16.18 4.92 4.58
CA THR A 112 17.61 5.22 4.46
C THR A 112 17.82 6.15 3.27
N ASP A 113 18.62 7.19 3.46
CA ASP A 113 19.05 8.10 2.41
C ASP A 113 20.58 8.16 2.40
N THR A 114 21.22 7.66 1.35
CA THR A 114 22.69 7.66 1.23
C THR A 114 23.24 8.92 0.57
N GLY A 115 22.37 9.85 0.17
CA GLY A 115 22.72 10.97 -0.72
C GLY A 115 22.59 10.59 -2.20
N ASP A 116 22.97 9.37 -2.59
CA ASP A 116 22.79 8.87 -3.96
C ASP A 116 21.48 8.11 -4.15
N GLU A 117 21.02 7.41 -3.10
CA GLU A 117 19.83 6.58 -3.12
C GLU A 117 18.96 6.84 -1.90
N PHE A 118 17.65 6.88 -2.10
CA PHE A 118 16.65 6.85 -1.06
C PHE A 118 15.92 5.51 -1.10
N ASN A 119 15.68 4.91 0.07
CA ASN A 119 14.91 3.68 0.24
C ASN A 119 13.96 3.85 1.43
N SER A 120 12.72 3.42 1.30
CA SER A 120 11.69 3.44 2.34
C SER A 120 10.90 2.14 2.28
N ASP A 121 10.81 1.46 3.41
CA ASP A 121 10.05 0.24 3.61
C ASP A 121 9.00 0.50 4.69
N MET A 122 7.74 0.55 4.26
CA MET A 122 6.58 0.80 5.11
C MET A 122 5.69 -0.43 5.13
N TRP A 123 5.26 -0.85 6.30
CA TRP A 123 4.25 -1.88 6.46
C TRP A 123 3.24 -1.50 7.54
N THR A 124 2.03 -2.00 7.42
CA THR A 124 0.98 -1.89 8.42
C THR A 124 0.42 -3.27 8.71
N GLU A 125 0.22 -3.55 9.98
CA GLU A 125 -0.39 -4.75 10.50
C GLU A 125 -1.65 -4.36 11.28
N GLU A 126 -2.80 -4.83 10.85
CA GLU A 126 -4.07 -4.70 11.56
C GLU A 126 -4.46 -6.05 12.14
N THR A 127 -4.77 -6.07 13.43
CA THR A 127 -5.29 -7.25 14.14
C THR A 127 -6.69 -6.93 14.66
N LEU A 128 -7.67 -7.67 14.16
CA LEU A 128 -9.06 -7.61 14.63
C LEU A 128 -9.27 -8.61 15.76
N LEU A 129 -9.90 -8.15 16.84
CA LEU A 129 -10.08 -8.89 18.08
C LEU A 129 -11.57 -9.10 18.37
N GLN A 130 -11.93 -10.30 18.80
CA GLN A 130 -13.25 -10.63 19.35
C GLN A 130 -13.10 -11.06 20.81
N HIS A 131 -14.02 -10.61 21.67
CA HIS A 131 -14.00 -10.97 23.08
C HIS A 131 -14.91 -12.17 23.35
N GLN A 132 -14.33 -13.28 23.82
CA GLN A 132 -15.06 -14.49 24.21
C GLN A 132 -14.71 -14.86 25.67
N GLY A 133 -15.72 -14.93 26.54
CA GLY A 133 -15.49 -15.27 27.96
C GLY A 133 -14.54 -14.30 28.69
N GLY A 134 -14.56 -13.01 28.33
CA GLY A 134 -13.68 -11.99 28.90
C GLY A 134 -12.23 -12.02 28.41
N ARG A 135 -11.93 -12.84 27.39
CA ARG A 135 -10.61 -12.90 26.74
C ARG A 135 -10.70 -12.34 25.33
N ALA A 136 -9.73 -11.51 24.94
CA ALA A 136 -9.57 -11.07 23.56
C ALA A 136 -8.95 -12.21 22.72
N VAL A 137 -9.51 -12.48 21.55
CA VAL A 137 -9.05 -13.49 20.59
C VAL A 137 -8.90 -12.81 19.24
N ALA A 138 -7.73 -12.96 18.60
CA ALA A 138 -7.52 -12.48 17.24
C ALA A 138 -8.32 -13.33 16.24
N ILE A 139 -9.20 -12.69 15.46
CA ILE A 139 -10.05 -13.36 14.46
C ILE A 139 -9.52 -13.18 13.04
N GLN A 140 -8.82 -12.07 12.80
CA GLN A 140 -8.27 -11.71 11.51
C GLN A 140 -7.02 -10.84 11.71
N LYS A 141 -6.06 -11.03 10.81
CA LYS A 141 -4.83 -10.27 10.77
C LYS A 141 -4.55 -9.86 9.33
N ASN A 142 -4.61 -8.58 9.06
CA ASN A 142 -4.32 -8.00 7.75
C ASN A 142 -2.92 -7.38 7.82
N ARG A 143 -2.12 -7.61 6.78
CA ARG A 143 -0.80 -6.99 6.64
C ARG A 143 -0.70 -6.42 5.25
N TRP A 144 -0.20 -5.20 5.13
CA TRP A 144 0.12 -4.63 3.83
C TRP A 144 1.36 -3.78 3.95
N GLY A 145 2.09 -3.66 2.86
CA GLY A 145 3.29 -2.86 2.86
C GLY A 145 3.60 -2.28 1.50
N ARG A 146 4.49 -1.32 1.52
CA ARG A 146 5.05 -0.67 0.37
C ARG A 146 6.54 -0.47 0.61
N LYS A 147 7.34 -0.93 -0.34
CA LYS A 147 8.72 -0.51 -0.47
C LYS A 147 8.84 0.48 -1.61
N LYS A 148 9.69 1.48 -1.48
CA LYS A 148 10.03 2.38 -2.59
C LYS A 148 11.47 2.80 -2.48
N GLY A 149 12.08 3.06 -3.62
CA GLY A 149 13.36 3.73 -3.67
C GLY A 149 13.52 4.59 -4.91
N ASN A 150 14.46 5.50 -4.81
CA ASN A 150 14.86 6.40 -5.90
C ASN A 150 16.38 6.46 -5.90
N ARG A 151 16.98 6.25 -7.08
CA ARG A 151 18.41 6.43 -7.33
C ARG A 151 18.61 7.73 -8.09
N ARG A 152 19.30 8.68 -7.48
CA ARG A 152 19.45 10.04 -8.00
C ARG A 152 20.40 10.12 -9.19
N THR A 153 21.35 9.18 -9.30
CA THR A 153 22.37 9.19 -10.36
C THR A 153 21.78 9.04 -11.76
N ASP A 154 20.67 8.31 -11.88
CA ASP A 154 19.99 8.07 -13.17
C ASP A 154 18.48 8.27 -13.09
N GLY A 155 17.98 8.86 -11.99
CA GLY A 155 16.56 9.12 -11.75
C GLY A 155 15.69 7.86 -11.75
N MET A 156 16.26 6.69 -11.53
CA MET A 156 15.52 5.43 -11.49
C MET A 156 14.71 5.33 -10.21
N GLU A 157 13.40 5.15 -10.34
CA GLU A 157 12.50 4.84 -9.24
C GLU A 157 12.07 3.38 -9.29
N TRP A 158 11.80 2.81 -8.14
CA TRP A 158 11.23 1.47 -8.03
C TRP A 158 10.35 1.39 -6.80
N GLY A 159 9.47 0.41 -6.80
CA GLY A 159 8.72 0.08 -5.61
C GLY A 159 8.08 -1.28 -5.66
N GLU A 160 7.60 -1.67 -4.50
CA GLU A 160 6.90 -2.89 -4.23
C GLU A 160 5.67 -2.55 -3.41
N ARG A 161 4.53 -3.19 -3.64
CA ARG A 161 3.37 -3.18 -2.76
C ARG A 161 2.94 -4.61 -2.53
N TRP A 162 2.65 -4.94 -1.29
CA TRP A 162 2.16 -6.27 -0.95
C TRP A 162 1.01 -6.18 0.04
N GLU A 163 0.15 -7.18 0.03
CA GLU A 163 -0.93 -7.37 0.99
C GLU A 163 -1.04 -8.85 1.30
N GLU A 164 -1.31 -9.18 2.56
CA GLU A 164 -1.52 -10.52 3.06
C GLU A 164 -2.66 -10.49 4.09
N THR A 165 -3.70 -11.28 3.86
CA THR A 165 -4.82 -11.43 4.79
C THR A 165 -4.78 -12.81 5.40
N GLU A 166 -4.61 -12.88 6.72
CA GLU A 166 -4.71 -14.10 7.51
C GLU A 166 -6.03 -14.09 8.28
N GLY A 167 -6.80 -15.18 8.24
CA GLY A 167 -8.05 -15.27 8.98
C GLY A 167 -8.29 -16.65 9.57
N MET A 168 -9.19 -16.71 10.56
CA MET A 168 -9.78 -17.99 10.95
C MET A 168 -10.59 -18.54 9.78
N GLN A 169 -10.43 -19.84 9.53
CA GLN A 169 -11.22 -20.55 8.54
C GLN A 169 -12.60 -20.78 9.16
N ASP A 170 -13.67 -20.48 8.44
CA ASP A 170 -15.02 -20.95 8.78
C ASP A 170 -15.06 -22.46 8.51
N ALA A 171 -14.33 -23.24 9.29
CA ALA A 171 -14.38 -24.68 9.20
C ALA A 171 -15.82 -25.08 9.58
N PRO A 172 -16.58 -25.74 8.70
CA PRO A 172 -17.82 -26.36 9.12
C PRO A 172 -17.46 -27.30 10.26
N GLN A 173 -18.24 -27.25 11.36
CA GLN A 173 -18.09 -28.08 12.55
C GLN A 173 -18.12 -29.58 12.19
N GLN A 174 -17.05 -30.12 11.65
CA GLN A 174 -16.82 -31.55 11.60
C GLN A 174 -15.88 -31.91 12.73
N GLN A 175 -16.51 -32.48 13.75
CA GLN A 175 -15.87 -33.21 14.83
C GLN A 175 -14.76 -34.10 14.28
N GLN A 176 -13.55 -34.01 14.84
CA GLN A 176 -13.07 -35.07 15.72
C GLN A 176 -11.71 -34.76 16.34
N GLN A 177 -11.66 -35.06 17.63
CA GLN A 177 -10.52 -35.37 18.49
C GLN A 177 -9.19 -35.60 17.76
N GLN A 178 -8.35 -34.58 17.70
CA GLN A 178 -6.92 -34.80 17.89
C GLN A 178 -6.43 -33.93 19.04
N GLN A 179 -6.08 -34.61 20.13
CA GLN A 179 -5.18 -34.07 21.14
C GLN A 179 -3.83 -33.80 20.46
N GLN A 180 -3.63 -32.60 19.96
CA GLN A 180 -2.30 -32.10 19.64
C GLN A 180 -1.95 -30.97 20.60
N GLN A 181 -0.71 -31.03 21.07
CA GLN A 181 -0.09 -30.08 21.99
C GLN A 181 -0.39 -28.65 21.52
N GLN A 182 -1.24 -27.95 22.26
CA GLN A 182 -1.50 -26.53 22.04
C GLN A 182 -0.20 -25.78 22.33
N GLN A 183 0.54 -25.40 21.29
CA GLN A 183 1.53 -24.36 21.43
C GLN A 183 0.77 -23.05 21.65
N GLN A 184 0.64 -22.66 22.92
CA GLN A 184 0.12 -21.34 23.27
C GLN A 184 1.14 -20.31 22.79
N GLN A 185 0.81 -19.59 21.72
CA GLN A 185 1.57 -18.41 21.34
C GLN A 185 1.03 -17.23 22.15
N HIS A 186 1.90 -16.67 22.99
CA HIS A 186 1.62 -15.47 23.76
C HIS A 186 2.12 -14.27 22.96
N PHE A 187 1.21 -13.37 22.60
CA PHE A 187 1.60 -12.06 22.07
C PHE A 187 1.39 -11.02 23.17
N ARG A 188 2.39 -10.15 23.34
CA ARG A 188 2.29 -9.01 24.26
C ARG A 188 1.63 -7.88 23.51
N ILE A 189 0.39 -7.56 23.86
CA ILE A 189 -0.27 -6.36 23.38
C ILE A 189 -0.07 -5.30 24.46
N ARG A 190 0.48 -4.15 24.07
CA ARG A 190 0.43 -2.97 24.92
C ARG A 190 -0.98 -2.41 24.77
N ILE A 191 -1.69 -2.22 25.87
CA ILE A 191 -3.01 -1.62 25.91
C ILE A 191 -2.82 -0.25 26.53
N LEU A 192 -3.07 0.79 25.75
CA LEU A 192 -3.04 2.16 26.23
C LEU A 192 -4.40 2.43 26.88
N LEU A 193 -4.43 2.56 28.20
CA LEU A 193 -5.66 2.83 28.94
C LEU A 193 -6.04 4.31 28.82
N PRO A 194 -7.32 4.67 28.95
CA PRO A 194 -7.79 6.07 28.86
C PRO A 194 -7.11 7.07 29.82
N GLY A 195 -6.46 6.58 30.89
CA GLY A 195 -5.69 7.39 31.84
C GLY A 195 -4.24 7.65 31.45
N GLY A 196 -3.79 7.24 30.26
CA GLY A 196 -2.39 7.30 29.83
C GLY A 196 -1.52 6.17 30.40
N GLU A 197 -2.10 5.27 31.21
CA GLU A 197 -1.40 4.10 31.70
C GLU A 197 -1.23 3.07 30.58
N VAL A 198 -0.01 2.58 30.40
CA VAL A 198 0.29 1.49 29.45
C VAL A 198 0.21 0.16 30.20
N SER A 199 -0.84 -0.62 29.96
CA SER A 199 -0.95 -1.99 30.47
C SER A 199 -0.42 -2.97 29.42
N THR A 200 0.62 -3.74 29.74
CA THR A 200 1.02 -4.84 28.84
C THR A 200 0.23 -6.08 29.20
N GLN A 201 -0.74 -6.44 28.37
CA GLN A 201 -1.50 -7.68 28.55
C GLN A 201 -0.90 -8.76 27.65
N GLN A 202 -0.60 -9.92 28.24
CA GLN A 202 -0.37 -11.11 27.43
C GLN A 202 -1.72 -11.59 26.90
N VAL A 203 -1.93 -11.41 25.60
CA VAL A 203 -3.09 -11.98 24.93
C VAL A 203 -2.71 -13.38 24.51
N LEU A 204 -3.42 -14.34 25.09
CA LEU A 204 -3.27 -15.74 24.76
C LEU A 204 -4.04 -15.95 23.47
N VAL A 205 -3.32 -16.14 22.37
CA VAL A 205 -3.94 -16.66 21.16
C VAL A 205 -4.22 -18.12 21.47
N LEU A 206 -5.48 -18.42 21.82
CA LEU A 206 -5.98 -19.79 21.91
C LEU A 206 -5.92 -20.35 20.48
N GLN A 207 -4.74 -20.82 20.10
CA GLN A 207 -4.46 -21.44 18.81
C GLN A 207 -5.16 -22.80 18.81
N GLN A 208 -6.48 -22.80 18.62
CA GLN A 208 -7.16 -24.02 18.18
C GLN A 208 -6.90 -24.28 16.70
N GLN A 209 -6.62 -23.23 15.90
CA GLN A 209 -6.25 -23.35 14.49
C GLN A 209 -5.25 -22.25 14.09
N ARG A 210 -4.24 -22.61 13.29
CA ARG A 210 -3.29 -21.66 12.68
C ARG A 210 -4.10 -20.80 11.68
N MET A 211 -4.00 -19.47 11.78
CA MET A 211 -4.59 -18.60 10.76
C MET A 211 -4.03 -18.98 9.39
N GLN A 212 -4.90 -19.11 8.40
CA GLN A 212 -4.50 -19.42 7.03
C GLN A 212 -4.44 -18.13 6.23
N VAL A 213 -3.42 -18.04 5.36
CA VAL A 213 -3.32 -16.96 4.38
C VAL A 213 -4.48 -17.15 3.40
N LYS A 214 -5.44 -16.22 3.43
CA LYS A 214 -6.60 -16.19 2.53
C LYS A 214 -6.22 -15.54 1.21
N ARG A 215 -5.50 -14.43 1.28
CA ARG A 215 -5.16 -13.60 0.12
C ARG A 215 -3.72 -13.13 0.25
N ARG A 216 -3.00 -13.11 -0.87
CA ARG A 216 -1.66 -12.51 -0.93
C ARG A 216 -1.39 -11.94 -2.32
N PHE A 217 -0.91 -10.70 -2.40
CA PHE A 217 -0.37 -10.17 -3.65
C PHE A 217 0.94 -9.41 -3.42
N ASP A 218 1.76 -9.38 -4.47
CA ASP A 218 3.04 -8.68 -4.58
C ASP A 218 3.04 -7.94 -5.93
N ASP A 219 3.22 -6.63 -5.91
CA ASP A 219 3.19 -5.71 -7.03
C ASP A 219 4.51 -4.94 -7.07
N LYS A 220 5.37 -5.26 -8.05
CA LYS A 220 6.67 -4.65 -8.24
C LYS A 220 6.67 -3.80 -9.49
N TRP A 221 7.22 -2.59 -9.38
CA TRP A 221 7.30 -1.66 -10.47
C TRP A 221 8.63 -0.90 -10.47
N TRP A 222 8.93 -0.36 -11.64
CA TRP A 222 10.14 0.40 -11.96
C TRP A 222 9.77 1.55 -12.88
N ILE A 223 10.40 2.71 -12.69
CA ILE A 223 10.23 3.90 -13.51
C ILE A 223 11.62 4.46 -13.80
N GLU A 224 11.98 4.62 -15.07
CA GLU A 224 13.19 5.31 -15.49
C GLU A 224 12.99 6.83 -15.48
N SER A 225 14.08 7.60 -15.43
CA SER A 225 14.03 9.06 -15.51
C SER A 225 13.37 9.61 -16.78
N HIS A 226 13.32 8.80 -17.85
CA HIS A 226 12.74 9.15 -19.13
C HIS A 226 11.24 8.76 -19.22
N GLY A 227 10.62 8.36 -18.11
CA GLY A 227 9.19 8.06 -18.00
C GLY A 227 8.77 6.63 -18.38
N ASN A 228 9.68 5.84 -18.95
CA ASN A 228 9.43 4.41 -19.14
C ASN A 228 9.16 3.75 -17.78
N SER A 229 8.15 2.89 -17.72
CA SER A 229 7.86 2.11 -16.52
C SER A 229 7.48 0.69 -16.86
N TRP A 230 7.79 -0.24 -15.97
CA TRP A 230 7.37 -1.62 -16.10
C TRP A 230 7.09 -2.20 -14.73
N GLY A 231 6.38 -3.31 -14.70
CA GLY A 231 6.12 -4.00 -13.46
C GLY A 231 5.38 -5.31 -13.65
N HIS A 232 5.22 -6.00 -12.54
CA HIS A 232 4.44 -7.21 -12.47
C HIS A 232 3.73 -7.30 -11.13
N LYS A 233 2.53 -7.89 -11.17
CA LYS A 233 1.75 -8.23 -10.00
C LYS A 233 1.50 -9.72 -10.00
N GLU A 234 1.77 -10.39 -8.89
CA GLU A 234 1.47 -11.79 -8.69
C GLU A 234 0.81 -12.04 -7.34
N GLY A 235 0.00 -13.08 -7.24
CA GLY A 235 -0.71 -13.37 -6.00
C GLY A 235 -1.77 -14.45 -6.11
N PHE A 236 -2.55 -14.60 -5.05
CA PHE A 236 -3.71 -15.47 -4.98
C PHE A 236 -4.85 -14.73 -4.27
N GLU A 237 -6.06 -14.86 -4.81
CA GLU A 237 -7.30 -14.38 -4.19
C GLU A 237 -7.83 -15.40 -3.15
N GLU A 238 -8.88 -15.04 -2.41
CA GLU A 238 -9.47 -15.87 -1.34
C GLU A 238 -9.97 -17.24 -1.81
N ASP A 239 -10.35 -17.36 -3.07
CA ASP A 239 -10.80 -18.59 -3.72
C ASP A 239 -9.63 -19.47 -4.22
N GLY A 240 -8.38 -19.01 -4.05
CA GLY A 240 -7.18 -19.65 -4.55
C GLY A 240 -6.83 -19.31 -6.00
N THR A 241 -7.61 -18.44 -6.66
CA THR A 241 -7.32 -18.00 -8.04
C THR A 241 -5.99 -17.26 -8.08
N ARG A 242 -5.05 -17.77 -8.89
CA ARG A 242 -3.76 -17.14 -9.10
C ARG A 242 -3.92 -15.88 -9.96
N LEU A 243 -3.46 -14.75 -9.42
CA LEU A 243 -3.34 -13.48 -10.11
C LEU A 243 -1.92 -13.38 -10.71
N GLN A 244 -1.82 -13.07 -12.00
CA GLN A 244 -0.57 -12.69 -12.63
C GLN A 244 -0.81 -11.62 -13.70
N GLU A 245 -0.13 -10.49 -13.55
CA GLU A 245 -0.24 -9.33 -14.43
C GLU A 245 1.16 -8.76 -14.70
N ARG A 246 1.40 -8.30 -15.92
CA ARG A 246 2.61 -7.58 -16.30
C ARG A 246 2.22 -6.33 -17.09
N TRP A 247 2.88 -5.21 -16.81
CA TRP A 247 2.68 -3.95 -17.54
C TRP A 247 4.02 -3.37 -17.97
N GLU A 248 4.00 -2.74 -19.13
CA GLU A 248 5.12 -2.00 -19.72
C GLU A 248 4.53 -0.72 -20.32
N HIS A 249 5.09 0.42 -19.94
CA HIS A 249 4.79 1.74 -20.47
C HIS A 249 6.09 2.36 -20.96
N SER A 250 6.06 2.96 -22.13
CA SER A 250 7.21 3.64 -22.69
C SER A 250 6.81 5.03 -23.16
N ASP A 251 7.58 6.03 -22.72
CA ASP A 251 7.49 7.42 -23.17
C ASP A 251 8.38 7.69 -24.38
N ARG A 252 9.20 6.72 -24.81
CA ARG A 252 9.90 6.85 -26.09
C ARG A 252 8.89 6.91 -27.24
N ASP A 253 9.15 7.80 -28.19
CA ASP A 253 8.79 7.65 -29.61
C ASP A 253 9.38 6.30 -30.09
N ILE A 254 8.75 5.16 -29.75
CA ILE A 254 9.27 3.81 -30.07
C ILE A 254 8.86 3.46 -31.49
N THR A 255 9.74 3.88 -32.37
CA THR A 255 9.99 3.28 -33.65
C THR A 255 10.61 1.88 -33.49
N SER A 256 11.54 1.62 -32.56
CA SER A 256 12.43 0.44 -32.67
C SER A 256 11.86 -0.99 -32.49
N TRP A 257 11.02 -1.31 -31.50
CA TRP A 257 10.50 -2.70 -31.36
C TRP A 257 9.32 -2.98 -32.29
N PHE A 258 8.51 -1.94 -32.56
CA PHE A 258 7.37 -2.02 -33.45
C PHE A 258 7.81 -1.94 -34.92
N GLU A 259 8.82 -1.14 -35.29
CA GLU A 259 9.39 -1.12 -36.65
C GLU A 259 9.93 -2.47 -37.08
N GLU A 260 10.59 -3.17 -36.17
CA GLU A 260 11.19 -4.47 -36.43
C GLU A 260 10.13 -5.55 -36.70
N ARG A 261 8.88 -5.36 -36.22
CA ARG A 261 7.77 -6.32 -36.42
C ARG A 261 6.62 -5.86 -37.31
N PHE A 262 6.37 -4.56 -37.41
CA PHE A 262 5.15 -3.97 -37.95
C PHE A 262 5.40 -2.68 -38.79
N GLY A 263 6.62 -2.15 -38.85
CA GLY A 263 6.99 -1.00 -39.69
C GLY A 263 6.97 0.38 -38.99
N VAL A 264 7.50 1.39 -39.70
CA VAL A 264 7.82 2.76 -39.21
C VAL A 264 6.56 3.56 -38.84
N CYS A 265 6.48 3.99 -37.57
CA CYS A 265 5.53 5.00 -37.11
C CYS A 265 6.15 6.40 -37.29
N ASN A 266 5.64 7.17 -38.26
CA ASN A 266 6.25 8.45 -38.66
C ASN A 266 5.82 9.67 -37.82
N ASN A 267 4.94 9.55 -36.82
CA ASN A 267 4.36 10.72 -36.14
C ASN A 267 4.51 10.66 -34.61
N LYS A 268 5.07 11.73 -34.02
CA LYS A 268 5.38 11.92 -32.59
C LYS A 268 4.17 12.17 -31.66
N GLU A 269 2.97 11.86 -32.11
CA GLU A 269 1.71 12.23 -31.43
C GLU A 269 0.91 11.01 -30.96
N ASP A 270 1.39 9.80 -31.27
CA ASP A 270 0.68 8.55 -30.98
C ASP A 270 1.13 8.00 -29.61
N LYS A 271 0.19 7.87 -28.68
CA LYS A 271 0.33 7.17 -27.41
C LYS A 271 -0.29 5.79 -27.50
N TRP A 272 0.31 4.79 -26.86
CA TRP A 272 -0.27 3.45 -26.79
C TRP A 272 0.16 2.74 -25.52
N ALA A 273 -0.56 1.71 -25.12
CA ALA A 273 0.01 0.66 -24.27
C ALA A 273 -0.73 -0.65 -24.41
N VAL A 274 -0.06 -1.71 -23.95
CA VAL A 274 -0.53 -3.09 -24.04
C VAL A 274 -0.50 -3.69 -22.64
N LYS A 275 -1.63 -4.28 -22.26
CA LYS A 275 -1.79 -5.04 -21.03
C LYS A 275 -2.03 -6.50 -21.37
N LYS A 276 -1.39 -7.41 -20.66
CA LYS A 276 -1.62 -8.85 -20.79
C LYS A 276 -1.77 -9.48 -19.42
N GLY A 277 -2.64 -10.45 -19.31
CA GLY A 277 -2.81 -11.24 -18.11
C GLY A 277 -3.27 -12.64 -18.46
N GLY A 278 -3.06 -13.58 -17.55
CA GLY A 278 -3.46 -14.95 -17.79
C GLY A 278 -2.99 -15.88 -16.69
N ASN A 279 -3.61 -17.06 -16.66
CA ASN A 279 -3.17 -18.19 -15.86
C ASN A 279 -3.27 -19.45 -16.72
N GLU A 280 -3.09 -20.61 -16.11
CA GLU A 280 -3.22 -21.87 -16.85
C GLU A 280 -4.57 -22.00 -17.58
N ASN A 281 -5.63 -21.40 -17.04
CA ASN A 281 -7.01 -21.54 -17.52
C ASN A 281 -7.37 -20.56 -18.64
N GLY A 282 -6.47 -19.67 -19.05
CA GLY A 282 -6.75 -18.70 -20.12
C GLY A 282 -5.83 -17.49 -20.07
N GLU A 283 -5.79 -16.77 -21.19
CA GLU A 283 -5.02 -15.53 -21.33
C GLU A 283 -5.89 -14.45 -21.95
N TRP A 284 -5.53 -13.20 -21.70
CA TRP A 284 -6.14 -12.04 -22.31
C TRP A 284 -5.09 -10.98 -22.62
N LYS A 285 -5.40 -10.14 -23.60
CA LYS A 285 -4.60 -9.03 -24.07
C LYS A 285 -5.51 -7.83 -24.28
N GLU A 286 -5.10 -6.67 -23.80
CA GLU A 286 -5.72 -5.38 -24.07
C GLU A 286 -4.66 -4.48 -24.70
N SER A 287 -5.01 -3.73 -25.73
CA SER A 287 -4.16 -2.72 -26.35
C SER A 287 -4.96 -1.47 -26.59
N TRP A 288 -4.43 -0.33 -26.16
CA TRP A 288 -5.01 0.99 -26.43
C TRP A 288 -4.05 1.83 -27.25
N THR A 289 -4.61 2.68 -28.10
CA THR A 289 -3.91 3.64 -28.95
C THR A 289 -4.66 4.96 -28.91
N GLU A 290 -3.95 6.08 -28.77
CA GLU A 290 -4.49 7.44 -28.74
C GLU A 290 -3.59 8.33 -29.58
N ASN A 291 -4.19 9.04 -30.53
CA ASN A 291 -3.56 10.12 -31.27
C ASN A 291 -4.55 11.30 -31.37
N PRO A 292 -4.14 12.48 -31.88
CA PRO A 292 -5.03 13.64 -31.91
C PRO A 292 -6.32 13.45 -32.72
N LYS A 293 -6.40 12.44 -33.59
CA LYS A 293 -7.58 12.15 -34.44
C LYS A 293 -8.39 10.95 -33.97
N GLU A 294 -7.83 10.07 -33.16
CA GLU A 294 -8.44 8.79 -32.84
C GLU A 294 -7.98 8.25 -31.48
N LYS A 295 -8.93 7.71 -30.71
CA LYS A 295 -8.67 6.82 -29.58
C LYS A 295 -9.27 5.46 -29.90
N ALA A 296 -8.55 4.39 -29.64
CA ALA A 296 -9.07 3.04 -29.82
C ALA A 296 -8.53 2.11 -28.74
N ALA A 297 -9.30 1.10 -28.38
CA ALA A 297 -8.76 -0.06 -27.69
C ALA A 297 -9.34 -1.36 -28.24
N GLU A 298 -8.53 -2.39 -28.17
CA GLU A 298 -8.86 -3.77 -28.52
C GLU A 298 -8.52 -4.65 -27.33
N LYS A 299 -9.47 -5.47 -26.91
CA LYS A 299 -9.31 -6.42 -25.82
C LYS A 299 -9.73 -7.78 -26.31
N SER A 300 -8.91 -8.79 -26.13
CA SER A 300 -9.22 -10.17 -26.48
C SER A 300 -8.80 -11.12 -25.39
N GLY A 301 -9.41 -12.30 -25.34
CA GLY A 301 -9.01 -13.36 -24.43
C GLY A 301 -9.58 -14.71 -24.80
N TRP A 302 -9.02 -15.75 -24.18
CA TRP A 302 -9.44 -17.14 -24.37
C TRP A 302 -9.37 -17.92 -23.06
N ASN A 303 -10.11 -19.03 -22.96
CA ASN A 303 -10.08 -19.96 -21.81
C ASN A 303 -9.72 -21.41 -22.21
N LYS A 304 -9.37 -22.26 -21.24
CA LYS A 304 -9.04 -23.69 -21.44
C LYS A 304 -10.15 -24.48 -22.15
N GLN A 305 -11.40 -24.03 -22.06
CA GLN A 305 -12.55 -24.64 -22.70
C GLN A 305 -12.60 -24.36 -24.20
N GLY A 306 -11.77 -23.43 -24.70
CA GLY A 306 -11.74 -23.04 -26.11
C GLY A 306 -12.69 -21.89 -26.44
N ASP A 307 -13.30 -21.26 -25.44
CA ASP A 307 -14.05 -20.03 -25.66
C ASP A 307 -13.06 -18.88 -25.84
N ALA A 308 -13.37 -17.99 -26.79
CA ALA A 308 -12.62 -16.78 -27.05
C ALA A 308 -13.57 -15.58 -27.13
N TRP A 309 -13.05 -14.40 -26.86
CA TRP A 309 -13.80 -13.16 -26.98
C TRP A 309 -12.89 -12.03 -27.42
N GLU A 310 -13.54 -11.02 -27.99
CA GLU A 310 -12.92 -9.84 -28.52
C GLU A 310 -13.85 -8.64 -28.31
N GLU A 311 -13.29 -7.54 -27.85
CA GLU A 311 -13.96 -6.25 -27.68
C GLU A 311 -13.10 -5.21 -28.35
N ARG A 312 -13.72 -4.32 -29.13
CA ARG A 312 -13.05 -3.19 -29.76
C ARG A 312 -13.88 -1.94 -29.51
N TRP A 313 -13.23 -0.83 -29.24
CA TRP A 313 -13.88 0.46 -29.27
C TRP A 313 -12.98 1.49 -29.95
N ARG A 314 -13.61 2.51 -30.52
CA ARG A 314 -12.96 3.61 -31.22
C ARG A 314 -13.75 4.90 -31.00
N GLU A 315 -13.03 5.99 -30.81
CA GLU A 315 -13.53 7.36 -30.88
C GLU A 315 -12.71 8.13 -31.92
N LYS A 316 -13.36 8.93 -32.77
CA LYS A 316 -12.70 9.84 -33.71
C LYS A 316 -12.93 11.29 -33.33
N PHE A 317 -11.95 12.13 -33.65
CA PHE A 317 -11.93 13.56 -33.33
C PHE A 317 -11.64 14.39 -34.58
N ASP A 318 -12.29 15.55 -34.66
CA ASP A 318 -11.94 16.64 -35.58
C ASP A 318 -11.56 17.87 -34.73
N GLY A 319 -10.25 18.05 -34.53
CA GLY A 319 -9.73 18.96 -33.50
C GLY A 319 -10.09 18.48 -32.10
N ASP A 320 -10.73 19.34 -31.32
CA ASP A 320 -11.18 19.02 -29.95
C ASP A 320 -12.60 18.40 -29.92
N THR A 321 -13.27 18.29 -31.08
CA THR A 321 -14.65 17.81 -31.17
C THR A 321 -14.70 16.32 -31.51
N LYS A 322 -15.37 15.52 -30.68
CA LYS A 322 -15.61 14.09 -30.95
C LYS A 322 -16.66 13.92 -32.05
N THR A 323 -16.33 13.19 -33.11
CA THR A 323 -17.20 13.02 -34.30
C THR A 323 -17.81 11.63 -34.41
N GLU A 324 -17.17 10.61 -33.84
CA GLU A 324 -17.66 9.22 -33.94
C GLU A 324 -17.33 8.46 -32.65
N THR A 325 -18.24 7.60 -32.21
CA THR A 325 -17.98 6.59 -31.16
C THR A 325 -18.52 5.25 -31.64
N TRP A 326 -17.68 4.23 -31.58
CA TRP A 326 -17.99 2.89 -32.06
C TRP A 326 -17.48 1.85 -31.06
N ALA A 327 -18.27 0.82 -30.81
CA ALA A 327 -17.86 -0.33 -30.01
C ALA A 327 -18.44 -1.64 -30.58
N GLU A 328 -17.63 -2.69 -30.55
CA GLU A 328 -17.98 -4.02 -31.05
C GLU A 328 -17.52 -5.08 -30.04
N LYS A 329 -18.36 -6.09 -29.82
CA LYS A 329 -18.03 -7.24 -29.00
C LYS A 329 -18.38 -8.54 -29.74
N LYS A 330 -17.40 -9.44 -29.80
CA LYS A 330 -17.52 -10.78 -30.37
C LYS A 330 -17.15 -11.81 -29.32
N GLY A 331 -17.85 -12.94 -29.35
CA GLY A 331 -17.49 -14.14 -28.60
C GLY A 331 -17.60 -15.36 -29.50
N SER A 332 -16.74 -16.33 -29.30
CA SER A 332 -16.88 -17.67 -29.86
C SER A 332 -16.73 -18.70 -28.75
N ASN A 333 -17.51 -19.77 -28.82
CA ASN A 333 -17.29 -20.94 -27.96
C ASN A 333 -16.33 -21.93 -28.61
N ALA A 334 -15.99 -23.00 -27.89
CA ALA A 334 -15.16 -24.11 -28.35
C ALA A 334 -15.59 -24.71 -29.71
N GLN A 335 -16.88 -24.63 -30.06
CA GLN A 335 -17.42 -25.13 -31.32
C GLN A 335 -17.36 -24.10 -32.47
N GLY A 336 -16.79 -22.91 -32.24
CA GLY A 336 -16.72 -21.84 -33.21
C GLY A 336 -18.04 -21.11 -33.45
N LEU A 337 -19.04 -21.28 -32.56
CA LEU A 337 -20.30 -20.55 -32.67
C LEU A 337 -20.06 -19.08 -32.30
N LEU A 338 -20.11 -18.21 -33.30
CA LEU A 338 -19.92 -16.77 -33.14
C LEU A 338 -21.19 -16.11 -32.58
N VAL A 339 -21.04 -15.35 -31.50
CA VAL A 339 -22.04 -14.42 -30.97
C VAL A 339 -21.49 -13.01 -31.17
N GLU A 340 -22.05 -12.25 -32.12
CA GLU A 340 -21.73 -10.83 -32.32
C GLU A 340 -22.81 -9.96 -31.68
N VAL A 341 -22.39 -8.99 -30.88
CA VAL A 341 -23.26 -7.91 -30.39
C VAL A 341 -22.70 -6.60 -30.93
N LEU A 342 -23.38 -6.04 -31.93
CA LEU A 342 -23.03 -4.74 -32.51
C LEU A 342 -23.77 -3.63 -31.75
N GLY A 343 -23.04 -2.85 -30.97
CA GLY A 343 -23.52 -1.62 -30.35
C GLY A 343 -23.08 -0.41 -31.18
N VAL A 344 -23.73 -0.15 -32.32
CA VAL A 344 -23.45 1.05 -33.11
C VAL A 344 -24.28 2.21 -32.56
N GLY A 345 -23.68 3.00 -31.67
CA GLY A 345 -24.23 4.27 -31.22
C GLY A 345 -23.57 5.43 -31.94
N VAL A 346 -24.00 5.75 -33.16
CA VAL A 346 -23.66 7.05 -33.78
C VAL A 346 -24.51 8.10 -33.07
N ILE A 347 -23.93 8.81 -32.11
CA ILE A 347 -24.53 10.02 -31.56
C ILE A 347 -24.12 11.16 -32.50
N GLU A 348 -24.93 11.42 -33.53
CA GLU A 348 -24.89 12.72 -34.21
C GLU A 348 -25.47 13.75 -33.23
N GLU A 349 -24.62 14.52 -32.56
CA GLU A 349 -25.06 15.76 -31.93
C GLU A 349 -25.48 16.72 -33.05
N GLN A 350 -26.78 16.80 -33.33
CA GLN A 350 -27.32 17.92 -34.10
C GLN A 350 -27.22 19.18 -33.22
N GLU A 351 -26.34 20.10 -33.60
CA GLU A 351 -26.35 21.47 -33.07
C GLU A 351 -27.75 22.06 -33.29
N VAL A 352 -28.48 22.28 -32.20
CA VAL A 352 -29.64 23.16 -32.20
C VAL A 352 -29.09 24.59 -32.18
N MET A 353 -29.13 25.24 -33.35
CA MET A 353 -28.85 26.68 -33.49
C MET A 353 -29.80 27.55 -32.67
#